data_AF-A0A2G1MIS9-F1
#
_entry.id   AF-A0A2G1MIS9-F1
#
_cell.length_a   1.000
_cell.length_b   1.000
_cell.length_c   1.000
_cell.angle_alpha   90.00
_cell.angle_beta   90.00
_cell.angle_gamma   90.00
#
_symmetry.space_group_name_H-M   'P 1'
#
loop_
_entity.id
_entity.type
_entity.pdbx_description
1 polymer ?
#
loop_
_entity_poly.entity_id
_entity_poly.type
_entity_poly.pdbx_seq_one_letter_code
_entity_poly.pdbx_strand_id
1 'polypeptide(L)'
;MPILFVILDLAAIVSSLVAAALWYQAGARTVRRISRFEDLDHADLNRMVVAMNRSALLNRRAALASAAAAICIAFRFAASLAVPMAVA
;
A
#
# COMPACT_ATOMS: atom_id res chain seq x y z
N MET A 1 7.21 -27.09 -10.80
CA MET A 1 7.61 -26.13 -9.74
C MET A 1 7.40 -26.79 -8.38
N PRO A 2 8.37 -26.78 -7.45
CA PRO A 2 8.17 -27.32 -6.10
C PRO A 2 7.08 -26.53 -5.37
N ILE A 3 6.24 -27.24 -4.60
CA ILE A 3 5.04 -26.71 -3.93
C ILE A 3 5.32 -25.45 -3.09
N LEU A 4 6.51 -25.39 -2.49
CA LEU A 4 6.94 -24.27 -1.65
C LEU A 4 6.99 -22.94 -2.42
N PHE A 5 7.49 -22.92 -3.67
CA PHE A 5 7.55 -21.67 -4.44
C PHE A 5 6.16 -21.16 -4.80
N VAL A 6 5.22 -22.05 -5.11
CA VAL A 6 3.84 -21.67 -5.40
C VAL A 6 3.19 -21.01 -4.18
N ILE A 7 3.39 -21.58 -2.99
CA ILE A 7 2.87 -21.02 -1.74
C ILE A 7 3.49 -19.65 -1.47
N LEU A 8 4.81 -19.51 -1.65
CA LEU A 8 5.50 -18.24 -1.43
C LEU A 8 5.08 -17.14 -2.42
N ASP A 9 4.89 -17.47 -3.70
CA ASP A 9 4.44 -16.52 -4.70
C ASP A 9 3.00 -16.06 -4.41
N LEU A 10 2.09 -16.98 -4.05
CA LEU A 10 0.74 -16.62 -3.63
C LEU A 10 0.74 -15.75 -2.36
N ALA A 11 1.54 -16.11 -1.35
CA ALA A 11 1.69 -15.31 -0.14
C ALA A 11 2.24 -13.91 -0.44
N ALA A 12 3.19 -13.79 -1.37
CA ALA A 12 3.75 -12.51 -1.79
C ALA A 12 2.72 -11.63 -2.50
N ILE A 13 1.90 -12.21 -3.40
CA ILE A 13 0.80 -11.48 -4.06
C ILE A 13 -0.22 -10.99 -3.03
N VAL A 14 -0.69 -11.88 -2.15
CA VAL A 14 -1.70 -11.54 -1.14
C VAL A 14 -1.18 -10.51 -0.15
N SER A 15 0.03 -10.68 0.38
CA SER A 15 0.61 -9.72 1.32
C SER A 15 0.81 -8.34 0.69
N SER A 16 1.20 -8.28 -0.59
CA SER A 16 1.36 -7.01 -1.30
C SER A 16 0.01 -6.32 -1.55
N LEU A 17 -1.05 -7.07 -1.85
CA LEU A 17 -2.42 -6.53 -1.95
C LEU A 17 -2.95 -6.03 -0.61
N VAL A 18 -2.72 -6.79 0.47
CA VAL A 18 -3.08 -6.37 1.84
C VAL A 18 -2.33 -5.10 2.22
N ALA A 19 -1.02 -5.03 1.93
CA ALA A 19 -0.23 -3.82 2.16
C ALA A 19 -0.81 -2.63 1.37
N ALA A 20 -1.17 -2.82 0.10
CA ALA A 20 -1.79 -1.76 -0.71
C ALA A 20 -3.10 -1.25 -0.08
N ALA A 21 -3.95 -2.16 0.38
CA ALA A 21 -5.21 -1.82 1.04
C ALA A 21 -5.00 -1.08 2.38
N LEU A 22 -4.04 -1.55 3.20
CA LEU A 22 -3.70 -0.91 4.47
C LEU A 22 -3.14 0.50 4.27
N TRP A 23 -2.27 0.70 3.28
CA TRP A 23 -1.76 2.03 2.94
C TRP A 23 -2.86 2.96 2.45
N TYR A 24 -3.80 2.45 1.66
CA TYR A 24 -4.95 3.23 1.22
C TYR A 24 -5.83 3.66 2.41
N GLN A 25 -6.13 2.75 3.33
CA GLN A 25 -6.90 3.03 4.54
C GLN A 25 -6.17 3.97 5.51
N ALA A 26 -4.85 3.85 5.63
CA ALA A 26 -4.03 4.70 6.50
C ALA A 26 -4.12 6.19 6.11
N GLY A 27 -4.36 6.49 4.82
CA GLY A 27 -4.60 7.85 4.33
C GLY A 27 -5.93 8.46 4.79
N ALA A 28 -6.87 7.66 5.31
CA ALA A 28 -8.20 8.08 5.73
C ALA A 28 -8.37 8.16 7.26
N ARG A 29 -7.27 8.12 8.04
CA ARG A 29 -7.36 8.18 9.52
C ARG A 29 -7.98 9.49 9.99
N THR A 30 -8.84 9.37 11.00
CA THR A 30 -9.46 10.49 11.69
C THR A 30 -8.42 11.31 12.43
N VAL A 31 -8.46 12.62 12.21
CA VAL A 31 -7.65 13.59 12.96
C VAL A 31 -8.36 13.93 14.26
N ARG A 32 -7.58 14.17 15.32
CA ARG A 32 -8.10 14.61 16.62
C ARG A 32 -9.01 15.84 16.45
N ARG A 33 -10.14 15.84 17.16
CA ARG A 33 -11.01 17.03 17.25
C ARG A 33 -10.32 18.12 18.06
N ILE A 34 -10.32 19.34 17.52
CA ILE A 34 -9.81 20.54 18.19
C ILE A 34 -10.76 20.89 19.34
N SER A 35 -10.21 21.16 20.53
CA SER A 35 -10.99 21.61 21.69
C SER A 35 -11.28 23.11 21.59
N ARG A 36 -12.43 23.56 22.11
CA ARG A 36 -12.77 24.99 22.17
C ARG A 36 -11.80 25.82 23.03
N PHE A 37 -11.12 25.17 23.97
CA PHE A 37 -10.19 25.81 24.90
C PHE A 37 -8.74 25.83 24.38
N GLU A 38 -8.50 25.33 23.17
CA GLU A 38 -7.18 25.26 22.56
C GLU A 38 -7.00 26.48 21.65
N ASP A 39 -6.01 27.31 21.94
CA ASP A 39 -5.69 28.48 21.13
C ASP A 39 -4.75 28.04 20.00
N LEU A 40 -5.18 28.19 18.75
CA LEU A 40 -4.45 27.77 17.57
C LEU A 40 -4.05 28.98 16.74
N ASP A 41 -2.74 29.16 16.57
CA ASP A 41 -2.23 30.21 15.70
C ASP A 41 -2.22 29.76 14.23
N HIS A 42 -2.13 30.73 13.32
CA HIS A 42 -2.05 30.51 11.87
C HIS A 42 -0.91 29.55 11.49
N ALA A 43 0.23 29.63 12.19
CA ALA A 43 1.36 28.73 11.98
C ALA A 43 1.01 27.26 12.32
N ASP A 44 0.25 27.02 13.37
CA ASP A 44 -0.10 25.67 13.82
C ASP A 44 -1.14 25.02 12.92
N LEU A 45 -2.14 25.79 12.46
CA LEU A 45 -3.07 25.34 11.44
C LEU A 45 -2.35 24.92 10.16
N ASN A 46 -1.38 25.72 9.71
CA ASN A 46 -0.61 25.40 8.51
C ASN A 46 0.21 24.11 8.70
N ARG A 47 0.87 23.93 9.86
CA ARG A 47 1.60 22.70 10.17
C ARG A 47 0.70 21.47 10.18
N MET A 48 -0.51 21.57 10.76
CA MET A 48 -1.48 20.48 10.77
C MET A 48 -1.92 20.10 9.37
N VAL A 49 -2.32 21.07 8.55
CA VAL A 49 -2.76 20.85 7.16
C VAL A 49 -1.64 20.23 6.31
N VAL A 50 -0.42 20.76 6.42
CA VAL A 50 0.74 20.23 5.69
C VAL A 50 1.04 18.80 6.12
N ALA A 51 1.02 18.50 7.43
CA ALA A 51 1.26 17.15 7.93
C ALA A 51 0.18 16.17 7.44
N MET A 52 -1.10 16.56 7.48
CA MET A 52 -2.22 15.76 6.97
C MET A 52 -2.07 15.47 5.47
N ASN A 53 -1.86 16.51 4.66
CA ASN A 53 -1.72 16.37 3.21
C ASN A 53 -0.50 15.51 2.84
N ARG A 54 0.63 15.74 3.51
CA ARG A 54 1.84 14.94 3.31
C ARG A 54 1.62 13.48 3.64
N SER A 55 0.96 13.18 4.77
CA SER A 55 0.66 11.79 5.16
C SER A 55 -0.28 11.11 4.16
N ALA A 56 -1.34 11.79 3.70
CA ALA A 56 -2.27 11.27 2.72
C ALA A 56 -1.58 10.99 1.37
N LEU A 57 -0.71 11.89 0.91
CA LEU A 57 0.04 11.72 -0.33
C LEU A 57 1.03 10.54 -0.24
N LEU A 58 1.78 10.44 0.85
CA LEU A 58 2.74 9.33 1.06
C LEU A 58 2.03 7.99 1.16
N ASN A 59 0.91 7.92 1.88
CA ASN A 59 0.10 6.71 2.01
C ASN A 59 -0.48 6.26 0.65
N ARG A 60 -0.98 7.19 -0.18
CA ARG A 60 -1.43 6.85 -1.55
C ARG A 60 -0.29 6.34 -2.43
N ARG A 61 0.91 6.92 -2.33
CA ARG A 61 2.09 6.47 -3.07
C ARG A 61 2.52 5.07 -2.63
N ALA A 62 2.52 4.80 -1.32
CA ALA A 62 2.82 3.48 -0.79
C ALA A 62 1.78 2.44 -1.26
N ALA A 63 0.49 2.79 -1.26
CA ALA A 63 -0.57 1.93 -1.78
C ALA A 63 -0.36 1.57 -3.25
N LEU A 64 -0.04 2.56 -4.10
CA LEU A 64 0.26 2.34 -5.51
C LEU A 64 1.51 1.47 -5.72
N ALA A 65 2.57 1.70 -4.95
CA ALA A 65 3.79 0.90 -5.03
C ALA A 65 3.53 -0.57 -4.64
N SER A 66 2.76 -0.80 -3.58
CA SER A 66 2.35 -2.16 -3.17
C SER A 66 1.43 -2.84 -4.20
N ALA A 67 0.53 -2.08 -4.84
CA ALA A 67 -0.28 -2.62 -5.93
C ALA A 67 0.57 -2.99 -7.15
N ALA A 68 1.52 -2.13 -7.54
CA ALA A 68 2.44 -2.40 -8.64
C ALA A 68 3.32 -3.63 -8.35
N ALA A 69 3.81 -3.78 -7.12
CA ALA A 69 4.54 -4.97 -6.71
C ALA A 69 3.69 -6.24 -6.83
N ALA A 70 2.42 -6.20 -6.39
CA ALA A 70 1.50 -7.34 -6.54
C ALA A 70 1.32 -7.74 -8.02
N ILE A 71 1.18 -6.77 -8.93
CA ILE A 71 1.06 -7.00 -10.37
C ILE A 71 2.33 -7.66 -10.93
N CYS A 72 3.51 -7.13 -10.60
CA CYS A 72 4.78 -7.70 -11.07
C CYS A 72 4.97 -9.14 -10.58
N ILE A 73 4.63 -9.43 -9.32
CA ILE A 73 4.73 -10.79 -8.76
C ILE A 73 3.72 -11.72 -9.44
N ALA A 74 2.49 -11.25 -9.69
CA ALA A 74 1.48 -12.02 -10.41
C ALA A 74 1.91 -12.36 -11.85
N PHE A 75 2.51 -11.42 -12.58
CA PHE A 75 3.06 -11.69 -13.91
C PHE A 75 4.23 -12.67 -13.87
N ARG A 76 5.15 -12.52 -12.93
CA ARG A 76 6.24 -13.49 -12.71
C ARG A 76 5.70 -14.89 -12.45
N PHE A 77 4.69 -15.00 -11.60
CA PHE A 77 4.04 -16.27 -11.27
C PHE A 77 3.34 -16.87 -12.51
N ALA A 78 2.55 -16.08 -13.24
CA ALA A 78 1.91 -16.53 -14.49
C ALA A 78 2.92 -17.02 -15.54
N ALA A 79 4.02 -16.29 -15.72
CA ALA A 79 5.10 -16.69 -16.63
C ALA A 79 5.75 -18.00 -16.18
N SER A 80 5.96 -18.20 -14.87
CA SER A 80 6.53 -19.43 -14.32
C SER A 80 5.67 -20.67 -14.57
N LEU A 81 4.36 -20.49 -14.73
CA LEU A 81 3.42 -21.56 -15.09
C LEU A 81 3.38 -21.78 -16.61
N ALA A 82 3.42 -20.72 -17.41
CA ALA A 82 3.28 -20.80 -18.87
C ALA A 82 4.53 -21.32 -19.59
N VAL A 83 5.74 -20.95 -19.13
CA VAL A 83 7.01 -21.37 -19.76
C VAL A 83 7.17 -22.90 -19.83
N PRO A 84 6.96 -23.68 -18.75
CA PRO A 84 7.03 -25.14 -18.85
C PRO A 84 5.90 -25.76 -19.68
N MET A 85 4.77 -25.08 -19.90
CA MET A 85 3.70 -25.55 -20.79
C MET A 85 3.99 -25.30 -22.27
N ALA A 86 4.83 -24.32 -22.61
CA ALA A 86 5.17 -23.98 -23.99
C ALA A 86 6.33 -24.81 -24.57
N VAL A 87 7.05 -25.54 -23.71
CA VAL A 87 8.23 -26.35 -24.06
C VAL A 87 7.93 -27.86 -23.97
N ALA A 88 6.71 -28.24 -23.58
CA ALA A 88 6.20 -29.61 -23.57
C ALA A 88 5.33 -29.87 -24.80
#